data_AF-A0A523JEF9-F1
#
_entry.id   AF-A0A523JEF9-F1
#
_cell.length_a   1.000
_cell.length_b   1.000
_cell.length_c   1.000
_cell.angle_alpha   90.00
_cell.angle_beta   90.00
_cell.angle_gamma   90.00
#
_symmetry.space_group_name_H-M   'P 1'
#
loop_
_entity.id
_entity.type
_entity.pdbx_description
1 polymer ?
#
loop_
_entity_poly.entity_id
_entity_poly.type
_entity_poly.pdbx_seq_one_letter_code
_entity_poly.pdbx_strand_id
1 'polypeptide(L)'
;MKTLLIIPFLFMSSSNAKCVKDVVNQWKNLKHHGKRIYIKNNDRIFRKNSYTMRIRNKLGIDNHFQGVQRIPGEKNFVVSGGDIRAKRADLFVIIDGKFQRRINLDMWPYWHPGGIQVYDNILAVGVEEWKESKVGKIYFYDFKDPENPIPLKTWIDIPHTKTGAVFFHKLFDGRYVVGSHDQTNIEIYFSKTTNINDGFPEKADMVLNIRESAKGIKTGFLSGAQTINLIEQCDGKLFLTTFNNRGKMTPIRNDKDLGQLFSIDISINPPIL
;
A
#
# COMPACT_ATOMS: atom_id res chain seq x y z
N MET A 1 13.17 39.25 -45.81
CA MET A 1 12.45 37.96 -45.72
C MET A 1 12.29 37.62 -44.24
N LYS A 2 11.06 37.31 -43.80
CA LYS A 2 10.71 37.11 -42.39
C LYS A 2 11.21 35.75 -41.88
N THR A 3 11.66 35.76 -40.63
CA THR A 3 12.24 34.70 -39.80
C THR A 3 11.38 33.44 -39.68
N LEU A 4 12.02 32.26 -39.63
CA LEU A 4 11.42 31.01 -39.16
C LEU A 4 12.23 30.49 -37.97
N LEU A 5 11.70 30.70 -36.76
CA LEU A 5 12.19 30.08 -35.53
C LEU A 5 11.31 28.86 -35.26
N ILE A 6 11.82 27.66 -35.51
CA ILE A 6 11.14 26.42 -35.13
C ILE A 6 11.51 26.16 -33.67
N ILE A 7 10.62 26.51 -32.74
CA ILE A 7 10.64 25.98 -31.38
C ILE A 7 9.90 24.64 -31.46
N PRO A 8 10.56 23.49 -31.31
CA PRO A 8 9.83 22.26 -31.03
C PRO A 8 9.31 22.38 -29.60
N PHE A 9 8.09 22.91 -29.45
CA PHE A 9 7.28 22.51 -28.31
C PHE A 9 6.99 21.03 -28.53
N LEU A 10 7.85 20.20 -27.94
CA LEU A 10 7.52 18.83 -27.62
C LEU A 10 6.12 18.85 -27.00
N PHE A 11 5.16 18.29 -27.74
CA PHE A 11 3.87 17.91 -27.19
C PHE A 11 4.17 16.99 -26.01
N MET A 12 4.20 17.54 -24.80
CA MET A 12 4.03 16.75 -23.60
C MET A 12 2.61 16.22 -23.67
N SER A 13 2.50 15.00 -24.19
CA SER A 13 1.34 14.14 -24.01
C SER A 13 0.90 14.29 -22.56
N SER A 14 -0.26 14.90 -22.36
CA SER A 14 -0.91 14.98 -21.05
C SER A 14 -1.26 13.55 -20.62
N SER A 15 -0.27 12.84 -20.08
CA SER A 15 -0.55 11.70 -19.23
C SER A 15 -1.42 12.26 -18.12
N ASN A 16 -2.58 11.65 -17.91
CA ASN A 16 -3.53 12.00 -16.86
C ASN A 16 -2.82 11.91 -15.50
N ALA A 17 -2.09 12.96 -15.12
CA ALA A 17 -1.26 12.96 -13.94
C ALA A 17 -2.19 12.80 -12.74
N LYS A 18 -2.08 11.65 -12.07
CA LYS A 18 -2.81 11.28 -10.84
C LYS A 18 -2.24 12.03 -9.63
N CYS A 19 -1.94 13.31 -9.79
CA CYS A 19 -1.47 14.16 -8.72
C CYS A 19 -2.65 14.87 -8.05
N VAL A 20 -2.48 15.22 -6.77
CA VAL A 20 -3.44 16.00 -6.01
C VAL A 20 -3.03 17.48 -6.06
N LYS A 21 -3.95 18.41 -6.35
CA LYS A 21 -3.58 19.83 -6.50
C LYS A 21 -3.00 20.45 -5.23
N ASP A 22 -3.61 20.16 -4.08
CA ASP A 22 -3.19 20.65 -2.76
C ASP A 22 -3.50 19.58 -1.72
N VAL A 23 -2.50 18.75 -1.42
CA VAL A 23 -2.66 17.59 -0.52
C VAL A 23 -2.99 18.05 0.88
N VAL A 24 -2.33 19.11 1.37
CA VAL A 24 -2.51 19.61 2.74
C VAL A 24 -3.92 20.15 2.94
N ASN A 25 -4.42 20.95 2.00
CA ASN A 25 -5.77 21.48 2.09
C ASN A 25 -6.82 20.37 1.93
N GLN A 26 -6.66 19.43 1.00
CA GLN A 26 -7.59 18.30 0.88
C GLN A 26 -7.61 17.42 2.14
N TRP A 27 -6.45 17.20 2.76
CA TRP A 27 -6.34 16.46 4.01
C TRP A 27 -7.08 17.14 5.16
N LYS A 28 -6.91 18.47 5.33
CA LYS A 28 -7.63 19.26 6.35
C LYS A 28 -9.15 19.22 6.17
N ASN A 29 -9.61 19.09 4.93
CA ASN A 29 -11.03 19.03 4.58
C ASN A 29 -11.58 17.59 4.47
N LEU A 30 -10.78 16.58 4.81
CA LEU A 30 -11.21 15.19 4.76
C LEU A 30 -12.34 14.96 5.79
N LYS A 31 -13.44 14.36 5.34
CA LYS A 31 -14.54 14.02 6.24
C LYS A 31 -14.08 12.99 7.27
N HIS A 32 -14.29 13.28 8.55
CA HIS A 32 -13.98 12.36 9.64
C HIS A 32 -14.84 11.08 9.61
N HIS A 33 -16.02 11.16 8.99
CA HIS A 33 -16.90 10.02 8.81
C HIS A 33 -17.10 9.74 7.32
N GLY A 34 -16.61 8.58 6.87
CA GLY A 34 -16.81 8.08 5.53
C GLY A 34 -18.22 7.53 5.30
N LYS A 35 -18.54 7.26 4.03
CA LYS A 35 -19.73 6.47 3.67
C LYS A 35 -19.49 5.02 4.07
N ARG A 36 -20.52 4.36 4.63
CA ARG A 36 -20.49 2.91 4.84
C ARG A 36 -20.78 2.21 3.52
N ILE A 37 -19.94 1.24 3.18
CA ILE A 37 -20.13 0.37 2.01
C ILE A 37 -20.35 -1.04 2.53
N TYR A 38 -21.50 -1.62 2.16
CA TYR A 38 -21.84 -2.98 2.51
C TYR A 38 -21.51 -3.89 1.33
N ILE A 39 -20.66 -4.88 1.58
CA ILE A 39 -20.25 -5.84 0.56
C ILE A 39 -21.01 -7.13 0.78
N LYS A 40 -21.68 -7.60 -0.27
CA LYS A 40 -22.39 -8.88 -0.23
C LYS A 40 -21.38 -10.02 -0.36
N ASN A 41 -21.39 -10.93 0.61
CA ASN A 41 -20.72 -12.21 0.49
C ASN A 41 -21.61 -13.15 -0.32
N ASN A 42 -21.09 -13.63 -1.45
CA ASN A 42 -21.65 -14.82 -2.07
C ASN A 42 -21.09 -16.00 -1.27
N ASP A 43 -21.93 -16.88 -0.72
CA ASP A 43 -21.57 -17.96 0.25
C ASP A 43 -20.41 -18.90 -0.13
N ARG A 44 -19.82 -18.71 -1.32
CA ARG A 44 -18.69 -19.44 -1.88
C ARG A 44 -17.31 -18.95 -1.43
N ILE A 45 -17.16 -17.69 -1.01
CA ILE A 45 -15.81 -17.10 -0.79
C ILE A 45 -15.32 -17.28 0.66
N PHE A 46 -16.21 -17.07 1.63
CA PHE A 46 -15.88 -17.27 3.04
C PHE A 46 -16.60 -18.50 3.59
N ARG A 47 -15.84 -19.41 4.21
CA ARG A 47 -16.43 -20.45 5.06
C ARG A 47 -17.12 -19.79 6.25
N LYS A 48 -18.20 -20.40 6.73
CA LYS A 48 -18.93 -19.95 7.94
C LYS A 48 -17.90 -19.75 9.08
N ASN A 49 -17.81 -18.52 9.60
CA ASN A 49 -16.94 -18.06 10.69
C ASN A 49 -15.50 -17.57 10.34
N SER A 50 -15.02 -17.70 9.10
CA SER A 50 -13.74 -17.09 8.71
C SER A 50 -13.83 -15.55 8.75
N TYR A 51 -12.76 -14.86 9.17
CA TYR A 51 -12.71 -13.39 9.26
C TYR A 51 -13.82 -12.77 10.13
N THR A 52 -14.14 -13.40 11.26
CA THR A 52 -15.16 -12.90 12.22
C THR A 52 -14.54 -12.56 13.57
N MET A 53 -15.14 -11.64 14.33
CA MET A 53 -14.71 -11.31 15.70
C MET A 53 -15.16 -12.34 16.76
N ARG A 54 -15.33 -13.61 16.40
CA ARG A 54 -15.79 -14.65 17.34
C ARG A 54 -14.64 -15.11 18.23
N ILE A 55 -14.94 -15.61 19.44
CA ILE A 55 -13.95 -16.22 20.36
C ILE A 55 -13.17 -17.33 19.63
N ARG A 56 -13.87 -18.12 18.81
CA ARG A 56 -13.24 -19.16 17.98
C ARG A 56 -12.23 -18.62 16.98
N ASN A 57 -12.18 -17.34 16.63
CA ASN A 57 -11.17 -16.70 15.79
C ASN A 57 -10.22 -15.79 16.63
N LYS A 58 -10.12 -16.07 17.94
CA LYS A 58 -9.46 -15.19 18.93
C LYS A 58 -9.87 -13.74 18.77
N LEU A 59 -11.17 -13.51 18.60
CA LEU A 59 -11.78 -12.19 18.42
C LEU A 59 -11.23 -11.41 17.20
N GLY A 60 -10.75 -12.12 16.16
CA GLY A 60 -10.22 -11.52 14.93
C GLY A 60 -8.70 -11.61 14.81
N ILE A 61 -7.96 -11.96 15.88
CA ILE A 61 -6.50 -12.00 15.83
C ILE A 61 -5.98 -13.02 14.82
N ASP A 62 -6.57 -14.22 14.79
CA ASP A 62 -6.08 -15.31 13.94
C ASP A 62 -6.35 -15.01 12.45
N ASN A 63 -7.56 -14.54 12.13
CA ASN A 63 -7.97 -14.24 10.76
C ASN A 63 -8.60 -12.85 10.68
N HIS A 64 -7.96 -11.92 9.98
CA HIS A 64 -8.44 -10.53 9.84
C HIS A 64 -8.10 -9.95 8.47
N PHE A 65 -8.91 -8.97 8.08
CA PHE A 65 -8.59 -8.05 6.99
C PHE A 65 -7.67 -6.95 7.51
N GLN A 66 -6.82 -6.42 6.65
CA GLN A 66 -5.84 -5.39 7.03
C GLN A 66 -5.91 -4.18 6.10
N GLY A 67 -5.52 -4.34 4.83
CA GLY A 67 -5.50 -3.29 3.82
C GLY A 67 -6.76 -3.25 2.98
N VAL A 68 -7.20 -2.05 2.60
CA VAL A 68 -8.26 -1.83 1.62
C VAL A 68 -7.82 -0.75 0.65
N GLN A 69 -7.96 -1.02 -0.64
CA GLN A 69 -7.67 -0.04 -1.69
C GLN A 69 -8.78 -0.03 -2.72
N ARG A 70 -9.03 1.16 -3.25
CA ARG A 70 -9.89 1.33 -4.42
C ARG A 70 -9.06 1.01 -5.67
N ILE A 71 -9.62 0.20 -6.56
CA ILE A 71 -9.07 -0.11 -7.89
C ILE A 71 -9.94 0.60 -8.94
N PRO A 72 -9.52 0.68 -10.23
CA PRO A 72 -10.33 1.33 -11.26
C PRO A 72 -11.80 0.88 -11.28
N GLY A 73 -12.71 1.87 -11.31
CA GLY A 73 -14.16 1.69 -11.15
C GLY A 73 -14.69 2.31 -9.85
N GLU A 74 -15.94 2.79 -9.86
CA GLU A 74 -16.48 3.55 -8.72
C GLU A 74 -16.72 2.71 -7.46
N LYS A 75 -16.91 1.39 -7.61
CA LYS A 75 -17.27 0.48 -6.51
C LYS A 75 -16.37 -0.75 -6.47
N ASN A 76 -15.18 -0.62 -7.05
CA ASN A 76 -14.23 -1.71 -7.13
C ASN A 76 -13.16 -1.53 -6.05
N PHE A 77 -12.93 -2.59 -5.29
CA PHE A 77 -11.97 -2.61 -4.19
C PHE A 77 -11.15 -3.88 -4.21
N VAL A 78 -9.95 -3.79 -3.66
CA VAL A 78 -9.16 -4.94 -3.24
C VAL A 78 -8.92 -4.84 -1.74
N VAL A 79 -9.09 -5.96 -1.05
CA VAL A 79 -8.86 -6.07 0.40
C VAL A 79 -7.84 -7.16 0.64
N SER A 80 -6.83 -6.89 1.48
CA SER A 80 -5.91 -7.91 1.96
C SER A 80 -6.42 -8.54 3.24
N GLY A 81 -6.17 -9.84 3.42
CA GLY A 81 -6.44 -10.49 4.71
C GLY A 81 -5.65 -11.76 4.92
N GLY A 82 -5.24 -12.00 6.16
CA GLY A 82 -4.53 -13.20 6.58
C GLY A 82 -5.44 -14.23 7.22
N ASP A 83 -5.13 -15.51 7.03
CA ASP A 83 -5.78 -16.64 7.70
C ASP A 83 -4.70 -17.59 8.23
N ILE A 84 -4.27 -17.37 9.48
CA ILE A 84 -3.17 -18.14 10.08
C ILE A 84 -3.48 -19.64 10.15
N ARG A 85 -4.76 -20.00 10.28
CA ARG A 85 -5.19 -21.40 10.43
C ARG A 85 -5.09 -22.15 9.11
N ALA A 86 -5.49 -21.48 8.04
CA ALA A 86 -5.32 -21.99 6.69
C ALA A 86 -3.94 -21.67 6.10
N LYS A 87 -3.04 -21.05 6.88
CA LYS A 87 -1.65 -20.78 6.51
C LYS A 87 -1.52 -19.99 5.19
N ARG A 88 -2.37 -18.97 5.02
CA ARG A 88 -2.48 -18.24 3.75
C ARG A 88 -2.63 -16.75 3.95
N ALA A 89 -2.09 -16.02 2.99
CA ALA A 89 -2.36 -14.62 2.73
C ALA A 89 -3.26 -14.52 1.50
N ASP A 90 -4.29 -13.68 1.56
CA ASP A 90 -5.26 -13.55 0.48
C ASP A 90 -5.50 -12.11 0.07
N LEU A 91 -5.85 -11.94 -1.20
CA LEU A 91 -6.51 -10.75 -1.71
C LEU A 91 -7.96 -11.08 -2.06
N PHE A 92 -8.87 -10.18 -1.70
CA PHE A 92 -10.28 -10.26 -2.00
C PHE A 92 -10.64 -9.15 -2.97
N VAL A 93 -11.01 -9.51 -4.18
CA VAL A 93 -11.48 -8.59 -5.21
C VAL A 93 -12.98 -8.39 -5.03
N ILE A 94 -13.37 -7.12 -4.93
CA ILE A 94 -14.76 -6.70 -4.79
C ILE A 94 -15.11 -5.83 -6.00
N ILE A 95 -16.14 -6.22 -6.73
CA ILE A 95 -16.65 -5.49 -7.91
C ILE A 95 -18.12 -5.16 -7.63
N ASP A 96 -18.49 -3.91 -7.83
CA ASP A 96 -19.87 -3.43 -7.61
C ASP A 96 -20.48 -3.84 -6.26
N GLY A 97 -19.66 -3.81 -5.20
CA GLY A 97 -20.10 -4.15 -3.83
C GLY A 97 -20.36 -5.65 -3.61
N LYS A 98 -19.82 -6.54 -4.45
CA LYS A 98 -19.87 -7.99 -4.27
C LYS A 98 -18.46 -8.56 -4.28
N PHE A 99 -18.21 -9.55 -3.44
CA PHE A 99 -16.97 -10.32 -3.56
C PHE A 99 -17.02 -11.12 -4.85
N GLN A 100 -16.07 -10.85 -5.75
CA GLN A 100 -15.96 -11.47 -7.05
C GLN A 100 -14.93 -12.61 -7.04
N ARG A 101 -13.78 -12.36 -6.42
CA ARG A 101 -12.65 -13.30 -6.44
C ARG A 101 -11.89 -13.29 -5.13
N ARG A 102 -11.34 -14.45 -4.79
CA ARG A 102 -10.30 -14.62 -3.78
C ARG A 102 -9.04 -15.09 -4.48
N ILE A 103 -7.93 -14.41 -4.24
CA ILE A 103 -6.62 -14.77 -4.74
C ILE A 103 -5.84 -15.27 -3.53
N ASN A 104 -5.60 -16.57 -3.46
CA ASN A 104 -4.61 -17.09 -2.52
C ASN A 104 -3.25 -16.70 -3.08
N LEU A 105 -2.44 -16.02 -2.28
CA LEU A 105 -1.09 -15.67 -2.69
C LEU A 105 -0.18 -16.91 -2.73
N ASP A 106 -0.56 -17.99 -2.01
CA ASP A 106 0.11 -19.30 -1.92
C ASP A 106 1.60 -19.24 -1.56
N MET A 107 1.89 -18.54 -0.46
CA MET A 107 3.26 -18.16 -0.11
C MET A 107 3.61 -18.56 1.31
N TRP A 108 3.18 -19.72 1.80
CA TRP A 108 3.65 -20.15 3.12
C TRP A 108 5.19 -20.13 3.16
N PRO A 109 5.85 -19.55 4.18
CA PRO A 109 5.34 -19.13 5.50
C PRO A 109 4.77 -17.71 5.63
N TYR A 110 4.65 -16.95 4.54
CA TYR A 110 4.02 -15.63 4.49
C TYR A 110 2.49 -15.74 4.57
N TRP A 111 1.93 -15.45 5.74
CA TRP A 111 0.49 -15.60 6.01
C TRP A 111 -0.23 -14.26 6.21
N HIS A 112 0.50 -13.19 6.53
CA HIS A 112 -0.09 -11.91 6.90
C HIS A 112 0.19 -10.87 5.82
N PRO A 113 -0.80 -10.54 4.99
CA PRO A 113 -0.69 -9.43 4.07
C PRO A 113 -1.06 -8.13 4.80
N GLY A 114 -0.14 -7.18 4.78
CA GLY A 114 -0.24 -5.90 5.47
C GLY A 114 -1.20 -4.91 4.83
N GLY A 115 -1.01 -3.62 5.14
CA GLY A 115 -1.54 -2.52 4.34
C GLY A 115 -0.99 -2.59 2.90
N ILE A 116 -1.86 -2.31 1.93
CA ILE A 116 -1.55 -2.40 0.49
C ILE A 116 -1.78 -1.05 -0.17
N GLN A 117 -1.16 -0.77 -1.32
CA GLN A 117 -1.43 0.44 -2.11
C GLN A 117 -1.53 0.11 -3.60
N VAL A 118 -2.47 0.76 -4.28
CA VAL A 118 -2.62 0.73 -5.74
C VAL A 118 -2.08 2.04 -6.31
N TYR A 119 -1.25 1.94 -7.34
CA TYR A 119 -0.94 3.06 -8.22
C TYR A 119 -1.24 2.66 -9.67
N ASP A 120 -2.06 3.48 -10.31
CA ASP A 120 -2.63 3.18 -11.61
C ASP A 120 -3.42 1.86 -11.65
N ASN A 121 -2.89 0.86 -12.33
CA ASN A 121 -3.43 -0.50 -12.38
C ASN A 121 -2.56 -1.50 -11.62
N ILE A 122 -1.52 -1.06 -10.92
CA ILE A 122 -0.60 -1.97 -10.24
C ILE A 122 -0.84 -1.90 -8.74
N LEU A 123 -1.10 -3.06 -8.14
CA LEU A 123 -1.21 -3.24 -6.70
C LEU A 123 0.14 -3.73 -6.15
N ALA A 124 0.66 -3.06 -5.12
CA ALA A 124 1.74 -3.57 -4.29
C ALA A 124 1.18 -4.22 -3.01
N VAL A 125 1.67 -5.41 -2.68
CA VAL A 125 1.21 -6.22 -1.54
C VAL A 125 2.41 -6.66 -0.71
N GLY A 126 2.55 -6.07 0.47
CA GLY A 126 3.46 -6.55 1.48
C GLY A 126 2.92 -7.76 2.21
N VAL A 127 3.76 -8.77 2.42
CA VAL A 127 3.46 -9.95 3.22
C VAL A 127 4.58 -10.23 4.22
N GLU A 128 4.24 -10.79 5.38
CA GLU A 128 5.22 -11.17 6.40
C GLU A 128 5.08 -12.64 6.84
N GLU A 129 6.22 -13.24 7.19
CA GLU A 129 6.27 -14.59 7.77
C GLU A 129 5.73 -14.63 9.21
N TRP A 130 5.26 -15.80 9.62
CA TRP A 130 4.86 -16.02 11.01
C TRP A 130 6.06 -16.19 11.95
N LYS A 131 6.13 -15.31 12.96
CA LYS A 131 6.87 -15.43 14.23
C LYS A 131 8.40 -15.57 14.26
N GLU A 132 9.09 -16.11 13.27
CA GLU A 132 10.51 -16.51 13.48
C GLU A 132 11.56 -15.68 12.75
N SER A 133 11.32 -15.32 11.49
CA SER A 133 12.38 -14.75 10.65
C SER A 133 12.33 -13.21 10.55
N LYS A 134 11.17 -12.60 10.86
CA LYS A 134 10.84 -11.21 10.47
C LYS A 134 11.11 -10.96 8.97
N VAL A 135 11.05 -11.98 8.14
CA VAL A 135 11.20 -11.80 6.69
C VAL A 135 9.86 -11.38 6.11
N GLY A 136 9.92 -10.43 5.20
CA GLY A 136 8.80 -10.00 4.39
C GLY A 136 9.09 -10.10 2.91
N LYS A 137 8.05 -9.95 2.11
CA LYS A 137 8.14 -9.82 0.66
C LYS A 137 7.14 -8.80 0.17
N ILE A 138 7.45 -8.13 -0.94
CA ILE A 138 6.50 -7.28 -1.65
C ILE A 138 6.24 -7.88 -3.02
N TYR A 139 4.98 -8.20 -3.27
CA TYR A 139 4.50 -8.70 -4.57
C TYR A 139 3.75 -7.61 -5.31
N PHE A 140 3.74 -7.73 -6.63
CA PHE A 140 3.03 -6.81 -7.50
C PHE A 140 2.03 -7.54 -8.38
N TYR A 141 0.86 -6.94 -8.58
CA TYR A 141 -0.21 -7.47 -9.42
C TYR A 141 -0.69 -6.40 -10.39
N ASP A 142 -0.87 -6.76 -11.65
CA ASP A 142 -1.61 -5.97 -12.64
C ASP A 142 -3.12 -6.21 -12.46
N PHE A 143 -3.83 -5.12 -12.21
CA PHE A 143 -5.27 -4.98 -12.00
C PHE A 143 -5.95 -4.24 -13.15
N LYS A 144 -5.31 -4.15 -14.33
CA LYS A 144 -5.93 -3.58 -15.54
C LYS A 144 -7.25 -4.27 -15.88
N ASP A 145 -7.32 -5.58 -15.64
CA ASP A 145 -8.58 -6.33 -15.53
C ASP A 145 -8.80 -6.73 -14.06
N PRO A 146 -9.64 -5.99 -13.30
CA PRO A 146 -9.92 -6.29 -11.90
C PRO A 146 -10.50 -7.69 -11.64
N GLU A 147 -11.20 -8.31 -12.60
CA GLU A 147 -11.75 -9.65 -12.43
C GLU A 147 -10.67 -10.73 -12.59
N ASN A 148 -9.64 -10.42 -13.37
CA ASN A 148 -8.53 -11.30 -13.67
C ASN A 148 -7.17 -10.65 -13.41
N PRO A 149 -6.86 -10.30 -12.14
CA PRO A 149 -5.57 -9.71 -11.82
C PRO A 149 -4.45 -10.72 -12.05
N ILE A 150 -3.33 -10.23 -12.58
CA ILE A 150 -2.19 -11.04 -13.03
C ILE A 150 -0.97 -10.69 -12.16
N PRO A 151 -0.28 -11.67 -11.56
CA PRO A 151 0.98 -11.38 -10.86
C PRO A 151 2.05 -10.88 -11.83
N LEU A 152 2.79 -9.85 -11.45
CA LEU A 152 3.94 -9.37 -12.22
C LEU A 152 5.17 -10.25 -11.98
N LYS A 153 6.16 -10.17 -12.87
CA LYS A 153 7.39 -10.99 -12.83
C LYS A 153 8.44 -10.50 -11.84
N THR A 154 8.08 -9.56 -10.97
CA THR A 154 8.99 -8.93 -10.02
C THR A 154 8.41 -8.96 -8.62
N TRP A 155 9.29 -8.97 -7.64
CA TRP A 155 9.02 -8.87 -6.21
C TRP A 155 10.23 -8.26 -5.51
N ILE A 156 10.07 -7.94 -4.23
CA ILE A 156 11.16 -7.47 -3.37
C ILE A 156 11.22 -8.40 -2.17
N ASP A 157 12.41 -8.91 -1.87
CA ASP A 157 12.68 -9.63 -0.64
C ASP A 157 13.06 -8.65 0.47
N ILE A 158 12.43 -8.79 1.64
CA ILE A 158 12.66 -7.95 2.83
C ILE A 158 13.25 -8.85 3.93
N PRO A 159 14.56 -9.14 3.93
CA PRO A 159 15.14 -10.23 4.70
C PRO A 159 15.21 -9.98 6.22
N HIS A 160 15.02 -8.74 6.67
CA HIS A 160 15.32 -8.36 8.06
C HIS A 160 14.18 -7.62 8.75
N THR A 161 13.07 -7.38 8.04
CA THR A 161 11.92 -6.72 8.65
C THR A 161 10.57 -7.15 8.10
N LYS A 162 9.58 -6.95 8.97
CA LYS A 162 8.17 -7.19 8.69
C LYS A 162 7.65 -6.16 7.69
N THR A 163 6.78 -6.62 6.79
CA THR A 163 6.11 -5.73 5.83
C THR A 163 4.70 -5.41 6.30
N GLY A 164 4.59 -4.67 7.41
CA GLY A 164 3.31 -4.37 8.05
C GLY A 164 2.35 -3.56 7.17
N ALA A 165 2.88 -2.65 6.36
CA ALA A 165 2.16 -1.99 5.28
C ALA A 165 3.13 -1.58 4.16
N VAL A 166 2.63 -1.45 2.94
CA VAL A 166 3.40 -0.91 1.81
C VAL A 166 2.75 0.34 1.23
N PHE A 167 3.60 1.28 0.77
CA PHE A 167 3.19 2.33 -0.16
C PHE A 167 3.84 2.10 -1.52
N PHE A 168 3.22 2.61 -2.57
CA PHE A 168 3.66 2.40 -3.95
C PHE A 168 3.19 3.53 -4.85
N HIS A 169 4.09 4.06 -5.69
CA HIS A 169 3.82 5.19 -6.58
C HIS A 169 4.77 5.18 -7.78
N LYS A 170 4.41 5.89 -8.87
CA LYS A 170 5.31 6.17 -9.99
C LYS A 170 5.70 7.65 -9.97
N LEU A 171 7.00 7.91 -9.87
CA LEU A 171 7.59 9.24 -9.82
C LEU A 171 7.54 9.95 -11.17
N PHE A 172 7.79 11.26 -11.16
CA PHE A 172 7.81 12.10 -12.36
C PHE A 172 8.85 11.67 -13.40
N ASP A 173 9.98 11.11 -12.96
CA ASP A 173 11.01 10.55 -13.85
C ASP A 173 10.61 9.20 -14.47
N GLY A 174 9.42 8.69 -14.14
CA GLY A 174 8.86 7.44 -14.63
C GLY A 174 9.32 6.20 -13.87
N ARG A 175 10.19 6.30 -12.86
CA ARG A 175 10.53 5.17 -11.99
C ARG A 175 9.44 4.94 -10.95
N TYR A 176 9.38 3.72 -10.44
CA TYR A 176 8.50 3.35 -9.34
C TYR A 176 9.22 3.50 -8.02
N VAL A 177 8.53 3.99 -7.01
CA VAL A 177 8.97 3.97 -5.63
C VAL A 177 8.03 3.07 -4.84
N VAL A 178 8.62 2.24 -3.99
CA VAL A 178 7.88 1.38 -3.06
C VAL A 178 8.53 1.46 -1.69
N GLY A 179 7.69 1.57 -0.66
CA GLY A 179 8.14 1.57 0.72
C GLY A 179 7.55 0.42 1.49
N SER A 180 8.38 -0.29 2.25
CA SER A 180 7.99 -1.25 3.28
C SER A 180 8.02 -0.58 4.63
N HIS A 181 6.90 -0.55 5.33
CA HIS A 181 6.81 0.00 6.68
C HIS A 181 6.74 -1.13 7.73
N ASP A 182 7.69 -1.09 8.66
CA ASP A 182 7.64 -1.82 9.92
C ASP A 182 7.32 -0.86 11.10
N GLN A 183 7.30 -1.33 12.35
CA GLN A 183 6.98 -0.48 13.51
C GLN A 183 8.00 0.63 13.82
N THR A 184 9.19 0.57 13.23
CA THR A 184 10.41 1.30 13.53
C THR A 184 11.08 1.91 12.30
N ASN A 185 10.97 1.29 11.14
CA ASN A 185 11.62 1.73 9.91
C ASN A 185 10.66 1.75 8.72
N ILE A 186 11.00 2.60 7.75
CA ILE A 186 10.48 2.53 6.38
C ILE A 186 11.66 2.26 5.46
N GLU A 187 11.68 1.10 4.82
CA GLU A 187 12.63 0.77 3.77
C GLU A 187 12.07 1.17 2.42
N ILE A 188 12.82 1.93 1.62
CA ILE A 188 12.36 2.53 0.36
C ILE A 188 13.24 2.04 -0.77
N TYR A 189 12.58 1.60 -1.83
CA TYR A 189 13.19 1.04 -3.03
C TYR A 189 12.71 1.83 -4.25
N PHE A 190 13.62 2.09 -5.16
CA PHE A 190 13.33 2.62 -6.48
C PHE A 190 13.48 1.52 -7.52
N SER A 191 12.59 1.47 -8.50
CA SER A 191 12.75 0.51 -9.59
C SER A 191 14.02 0.83 -10.38
N LYS A 192 14.67 -0.20 -10.90
CA LYS A 192 15.93 -0.08 -11.67
C LYS A 192 15.74 0.77 -12.93
N THR A 193 14.56 0.73 -13.52
CA THR A 193 14.19 1.48 -14.74
C THR A 193 12.76 2.01 -14.62
N THR A 194 12.23 2.59 -15.70
CA THR A 194 10.82 3.02 -15.80
C THR A 194 9.83 1.88 -16.07
N ASN A 195 10.33 0.66 -16.28
CA ASN A 195 9.54 -0.57 -16.40
C ASN A 195 9.61 -1.36 -15.09
N ILE A 196 8.47 -1.54 -14.43
CA ILE A 196 8.41 -2.25 -13.15
C ILE A 196 8.96 -3.68 -13.24
N ASN A 197 8.82 -4.36 -14.38
CA ASN A 197 9.25 -5.74 -14.53
C ASN A 197 10.78 -5.91 -14.54
N ASP A 198 11.53 -4.81 -14.73
CA ASP A 198 12.99 -4.82 -14.61
C ASP A 198 13.42 -4.92 -13.12
N GLY A 199 12.46 -4.70 -12.21
CA GLY A 199 12.56 -4.95 -10.78
C GLY A 199 13.22 -3.83 -9.99
N PHE A 200 13.64 -4.20 -8.77
CA PHE A 200 14.15 -3.32 -7.73
C PHE A 200 15.53 -3.81 -7.25
N PRO A 201 16.35 -2.95 -6.63
CA PRO A 201 17.61 -3.39 -6.03
C PRO A 201 17.37 -4.41 -4.90
N GLU A 202 18.37 -5.25 -4.63
CA GLU A 202 18.31 -6.27 -3.57
C GLU A 202 18.29 -5.66 -2.16
N LYS A 203 18.78 -4.42 -2.03
CA LYS A 203 18.81 -3.65 -0.79
C LYS A 203 17.99 -2.39 -0.96
N ALA A 204 17.39 -1.91 0.12
CA ALA A 204 16.71 -0.64 0.13
C ALA A 204 17.68 0.49 -0.26
N ASP A 205 17.23 1.38 -1.13
CA ASP A 205 17.97 2.59 -1.50
C ASP A 205 18.01 3.59 -0.33
N MET A 206 16.98 3.56 0.52
CA MET A 206 16.89 4.39 1.71
C MET A 206 16.20 3.64 2.85
N VAL A 207 16.66 3.87 4.08
CA VAL A 207 16.01 3.39 5.30
C VAL A 207 15.73 4.58 6.20
N LEU A 208 14.45 4.87 6.43
CA LEU A 208 14.01 5.92 7.34
C LEU A 208 13.71 5.33 8.70
N ASN A 209 14.51 5.70 9.71
CA ASN A 209 14.16 5.38 11.09
C ASN A 209 13.07 6.32 11.59
N ILE A 210 11.87 5.77 11.81
CA ILE A 210 10.67 6.52 12.19
C ILE A 210 10.90 7.36 13.45
N ARG A 211 11.60 6.82 14.46
CA ARG A 211 11.82 7.52 15.73
C ARG A 211 12.74 8.71 15.56
N GLU A 212 13.75 8.56 14.71
CA GLU A 212 14.73 9.62 14.44
C GLU A 212 14.14 10.69 13.51
N SER A 213 13.47 10.27 12.44
CA SER A 213 12.80 11.17 11.48
C SER A 213 11.64 11.94 12.11
N ALA A 214 11.06 11.44 13.21
CA ALA A 214 9.98 12.10 13.94
C ALA A 214 10.43 12.77 15.25
N LYS A 215 11.74 13.02 15.45
CA LYS A 215 12.23 13.74 16.64
C LYS A 215 11.50 15.08 16.79
N GLY A 216 10.86 15.28 17.94
CA GLY A 216 10.03 16.46 18.23
C GLY A 216 8.53 16.27 17.99
N ILE A 217 8.11 15.15 17.40
CA ILE A 217 6.70 14.80 17.20
C ILE A 217 6.30 13.74 18.25
N LYS A 218 5.24 13.97 19.02
CA LYS A 218 4.80 13.05 20.10
C LYS A 218 4.57 11.64 19.52
N THR A 219 5.40 10.70 19.96
CA THR A 219 5.93 9.51 19.26
C THR A 219 5.00 8.29 19.14
N GLY A 220 3.68 8.45 19.17
CA GLY A 220 2.73 7.36 18.82
C GLY A 220 2.52 7.18 17.32
N PHE A 221 3.51 7.59 16.49
CA PHE A 221 3.28 8.40 15.29
C PHE A 221 3.28 7.61 13.96
N LEU A 222 3.86 6.42 13.92
CA LEU A 222 3.79 5.48 12.77
C LEU A 222 3.80 4.02 13.24
N SER A 223 4.26 3.76 14.47
CA SER A 223 4.22 2.43 15.07
C SER A 223 2.79 1.88 15.05
N GLY A 224 2.58 0.84 14.24
CA GLY A 224 1.28 0.19 14.06
C GLY A 224 0.38 0.82 13.00
N ALA A 225 0.91 1.64 12.06
CA ALA A 225 0.16 2.03 10.88
C ALA A 225 -0.36 0.78 10.15
N GLN A 226 -1.69 0.66 10.05
CA GLN A 226 -2.33 -0.45 9.34
C GLN A 226 -2.37 -0.20 7.84
N THR A 227 -2.31 1.07 7.45
CA THR A 227 -2.20 1.50 6.06
C THR A 227 -1.29 2.71 5.99
N ILE A 228 -0.40 2.70 4.99
CA ILE A 228 0.43 3.83 4.59
C ILE A 228 0.19 4.07 3.10
N ASN A 229 0.03 5.32 2.67
CA ASN A 229 -0.06 5.64 1.26
C ASN A 229 0.86 6.80 0.92
N LEU A 230 1.57 6.69 -0.20
CA LEU A 230 2.31 7.79 -0.80
C LEU A 230 1.40 8.53 -1.79
N ILE A 231 1.36 9.84 -1.66
CA ILE A 231 0.56 10.76 -2.46
C ILE A 231 1.48 11.83 -3.04
N GLU A 232 1.37 12.08 -4.33
CA GLU A 232 2.09 13.15 -5.01
C GLU A 232 1.18 14.35 -5.23
N GLN A 233 1.66 15.52 -4.82
CA GLN A 233 1.06 16.80 -5.15
C GLN A 233 1.48 17.23 -6.55
N CYS A 234 0.64 17.98 -7.26
CA CYS A 234 0.92 18.39 -8.64
C CYS A 234 2.16 19.30 -8.82
N ASP A 235 2.74 19.81 -7.74
CA ASP A 235 4.02 20.52 -7.75
C ASP A 235 5.23 19.59 -7.47
N GLY A 236 5.04 18.27 -7.49
CA GLY A 236 6.07 17.25 -7.28
C GLY A 236 6.37 16.94 -5.81
N LYS A 237 5.74 17.64 -4.85
CA LYS A 237 5.92 17.31 -3.43
C LYS A 237 5.28 15.97 -3.10
N LEU A 238 5.96 15.18 -2.29
CA LEU A 238 5.49 13.87 -1.86
C LEU A 238 5.01 13.91 -0.42
N PHE A 239 3.92 13.19 -0.18
CA PHE A 239 3.29 13.11 1.11
C PHE A 239 2.98 11.66 1.48
N LEU A 240 3.31 11.28 2.71
CA LEU A 240 2.85 10.03 3.29
C LEU A 240 1.60 10.28 4.11
N THR A 241 0.60 9.44 3.92
CA THR A 241 -0.57 9.36 4.80
C THR A 241 -0.56 8.05 5.55
N THR A 242 -0.95 8.07 6.81
CA THR A 242 -1.16 6.85 7.58
C THR A 242 -2.52 6.84 8.25
N PHE A 243 -3.04 5.63 8.41
CA PHE A 243 -4.25 5.37 9.17
C PHE A 243 -3.98 4.24 10.18
N ASN A 244 -4.30 4.51 11.43
CA ASN A 244 -4.15 3.55 12.52
C ASN A 244 -5.27 3.67 13.56
N ASN A 245 -5.49 2.60 14.29
CA ASN A 245 -6.27 2.63 15.53
C ASN A 245 -5.31 2.53 16.72
N ARG A 246 -5.48 3.40 17.72
CA ARG A 246 -4.60 3.44 18.91
C ARG A 246 -4.78 2.26 19.88
N GLY A 247 -5.77 1.41 19.62
CA GLY A 247 -6.06 0.24 20.44
C GLY A 247 -4.90 -0.74 20.41
N LYS A 248 -4.40 -1.12 21.60
CA LYS A 248 -3.34 -2.14 21.75
C LYS A 248 -3.71 -3.52 21.17
N MET A 249 -4.98 -3.74 20.85
CA MET A 249 -5.52 -5.03 20.39
C MET A 249 -6.60 -4.83 19.32
N THR A 250 -6.42 -3.91 18.38
CA THR A 250 -7.34 -3.78 17.23
C THR A 250 -7.40 -5.11 16.47
N PRO A 251 -8.59 -5.65 16.12
CA PRO A 251 -9.92 -5.02 16.15
C PRO A 251 -10.75 -5.24 17.44
N ILE A 252 -10.18 -5.82 18.49
CA ILE A 252 -10.91 -6.22 19.72
C ILE A 252 -11.27 -5.03 20.61
N ARG A 253 -10.35 -4.07 20.75
CA ARG A 253 -10.56 -2.87 21.56
C ARG A 253 -10.60 -1.66 20.66
N ASN A 254 -11.79 -1.07 20.51
CA ASN A 254 -11.97 0.20 19.82
C ASN A 254 -11.29 1.30 20.65
N ASP A 255 -10.26 1.91 20.08
CA ASP A 255 -9.74 3.20 20.52
C ASP A 255 -9.98 4.23 19.42
N LYS A 256 -9.44 5.43 19.57
CA LYS A 256 -9.49 6.50 18.57
C LYS A 256 -8.75 6.05 17.31
N ASP A 257 -9.47 6.13 16.19
CA ASP A 257 -8.87 6.13 14.86
C ASP A 257 -8.09 7.43 14.67
N LEU A 258 -6.93 7.33 14.05
CA LEU A 258 -6.03 8.44 13.78
C LEU A 258 -5.62 8.37 12.31
N GLY A 259 -5.78 9.50 11.63
CA GLY A 259 -5.20 9.76 10.32
C GLY A 259 -4.05 10.75 10.48
N GLN A 260 -2.97 10.58 9.75
CA GLN A 260 -1.82 11.48 9.79
C GLN A 260 -1.29 11.77 8.39
N LEU A 261 -0.75 12.98 8.20
CA LEU A 261 -0.15 13.44 6.96
C LEU A 261 1.26 13.96 7.23
N PHE A 262 2.19 13.60 6.34
CA PHE A 262 3.60 13.94 6.42
C PHE A 262 4.05 14.40 5.05
N SER A 263 4.81 15.47 4.97
CA SER A 263 5.66 15.68 3.80
C SER A 263 6.87 14.76 3.90
N ILE A 264 7.23 14.11 2.81
CA ILE A 264 8.45 13.32 2.73
C ILE A 264 9.33 13.89 1.61
N ASP A 265 10.62 14.02 1.91
CA ASP A 265 11.63 14.28 0.91
C ASP A 265 12.35 12.97 0.62
N ILE A 266 12.18 12.46 -0.60
CA ILE A 266 12.88 11.27 -1.10
C ILE A 266 13.81 11.65 -2.25
N SER A 267 14.35 12.87 -2.25
CA SER A 267 15.35 13.29 -3.21
C SER A 267 16.47 12.25 -3.27
N ILE A 268 16.48 11.48 -4.36
CA ILE A 268 17.60 10.63 -4.69
C ILE A 268 18.71 11.63 -4.99
N ASN A 269 19.72 11.71 -4.14
CA ASN A 269 21.02 12.12 -4.66
C ASN A 269 21.44 10.93 -5.52
N PRO A 270 21.27 10.96 -6.86
CA PRO A 270 21.90 9.91 -7.64
C PRO A 270 23.37 9.98 -7.24
N PRO A 271 24.03 8.85 -6.92
CA PRO A 271 25.48 8.88 -6.91
C PRO A 271 25.89 9.52 -8.23
N ILE A 272 26.57 10.66 -8.15
CA ILE A 272 27.18 11.29 -9.31
C ILE A 272 28.14 10.22 -9.82
N LEU A 273 27.76 9.56 -10.91
CA LEU A 273 28.64 8.62 -11.61
C LEU A 273 29.81 9.39 -12.22
#